data_AF-A0A4Q4X0X0-F1
#
_entry.id   AF-A0A4Q4X0X0-F1
#
_cell.length_a   1.000
_cell.length_b   1.000
_cell.length_c   1.000
_cell.angle_alpha   90.00
_cell.angle_beta   90.00
_cell.angle_gamma   90.00
#
_symmetry.space_group_name_H-M   'P 1'
#
loop_
_entity.id
_entity.type
_entity.pdbx_description
1 polymer ?
#
loop_
_entity_poly.entity_id
_entity_poly.type
_entity_poly.pdbx_seq_one_letter_code
_entity_poly.pdbx_strand_id
1 'polypeptide(L)'
;MHTIKIQAAVFALLGVSTTAGAAPYQTDYVQRIQDQAFFALQEAEPTAVLIRNSTCRLEDAAVRKNWEVLSGDERKEYIRAVKCLLSSPAKTDPALDTGARVRHEDFAAQHINQTLEVHVTGNFLSWHRHYIWSYEKALRNECGYTGYLPPLQDGMIGVGVANKLRYNPHCVSRDLSSWLATRIYTEEALLNLTIRETAEDIAGFQTRLESGSGVFPGVHSGGHQTLSGSNSDLYSGVVDPAFYLHHSMVDRVWWLWQALHLDQAKTISGTITFGNRPPSRNATLDDPIELPFLGVERTTIGNLLDTLDGPYCYVYA
;
A
#
# COMPACT_ATOMS: atom_id res chain seq x y z
N MET A 1 -41.55 52.40 30.79
CA MET A 1 -40.59 53.52 30.65
C MET A 1 -39.21 52.93 30.40
N HIS A 2 -38.48 53.40 29.38
CA HIS A 2 -37.04 53.14 29.15
C HIS A 2 -36.66 51.65 28.91
N THR A 3 -35.54 51.28 28.25
CA THR A 3 -34.42 52.08 27.72
C THR A 3 -33.90 51.47 26.42
N ILE A 4 -33.34 52.28 25.51
CA ILE A 4 -32.53 51.81 24.36
C ILE A 4 -31.05 51.88 24.74
N LYS A 5 -30.30 50.78 24.55
CA LYS A 5 -28.83 50.74 24.40
C LYS A 5 -28.51 49.63 23.38
N ILE A 6 -28.08 49.96 22.15
CA ILE A 6 -26.72 50.35 21.73
C ILE A 6 -25.77 49.12 21.68
N GLN A 7 -25.25 48.83 20.49
CA GLN A 7 -24.22 47.82 20.25
C GLN A 7 -22.88 48.24 20.87
N ALA A 8 -22.08 47.26 21.28
CA ALA A 8 -20.66 47.44 21.55
C ALA A 8 -19.88 46.24 20.99
N ALA A 9 -19.32 46.41 19.79
CA ALA A 9 -18.22 45.57 19.34
C ALA A 9 -16.93 46.08 20.00
N VAL A 10 -16.11 45.19 20.54
CA VAL A 10 -14.78 45.53 21.07
C VAL A 10 -13.76 44.59 20.42
N PHE A 11 -12.73 45.18 19.83
CA PHE A 11 -11.65 44.46 19.18
C PHE A 11 -10.63 43.89 20.18
N ALA A 12 -9.91 42.88 19.69
CA ALA A 12 -8.81 42.15 20.29
C ALA A 12 -7.83 42.92 21.21
N LEU A 13 -7.18 42.16 22.11
CA LEU A 13 -5.79 42.46 22.51
C LEU A 13 -4.98 41.18 22.83
N LEU A 14 -4.16 40.81 21.85
CA LEU A 14 -2.87 40.09 21.92
C LEU A 14 -2.60 39.14 23.12
N GLY A 15 -2.66 37.83 22.83
CA GLY A 15 -1.85 36.81 23.52
C GLY A 15 -0.73 36.33 22.59
N VAL A 16 0.48 36.92 22.68
CA VAL A 16 1.63 36.51 21.88
C VAL A 16 2.39 35.39 22.59
N SER A 17 2.36 34.17 22.04
CA SER A 17 3.20 33.06 22.46
C SER A 17 4.15 32.66 21.35
N THR A 18 5.39 33.17 21.41
CA THR A 18 6.47 32.80 20.49
C THR A 18 7.20 31.56 20.98
N THR A 19 6.99 30.41 20.34
CA THR A 19 7.94 29.28 20.33
C THR A 19 7.76 28.45 19.05
N ALA A 20 8.81 27.78 18.62
CA ALA A 20 8.85 26.87 17.46
C ALA A 20 8.26 27.43 16.14
N GLY A 21 9.09 28.15 15.38
CA GLY A 21 8.78 28.42 13.97
C GLY A 21 8.78 27.12 13.17
N ALA A 22 7.61 26.65 12.75
CA ALA A 22 7.51 25.64 11.70
C ALA A 22 8.14 26.18 10.41
N ALA A 23 8.88 25.34 9.68
CA ALA A 23 9.55 25.77 8.46
C ALA A 23 8.51 26.23 7.41
N PRO A 24 8.63 27.45 6.85
CA PRO A 24 7.59 28.00 5.99
C PRO A 24 7.62 27.36 4.59
N TYR A 25 6.56 26.61 4.28
CA TYR A 25 6.00 26.44 2.94
C TYR A 25 7.02 26.05 1.83
N GLN A 26 7.52 24.82 1.88
CA GLN A 26 8.12 24.18 0.71
C GLN A 26 7.14 23.14 0.14
N THR A 27 6.51 23.51 -0.97
CA THR A 27 5.66 22.70 -1.87
C THR A 27 4.95 21.49 -1.25
N ASP A 28 3.71 21.67 -0.77
CA ASP A 28 2.81 20.54 -0.54
C ASP A 28 2.25 20.03 -1.88
N TYR A 29 3.06 19.28 -2.61
CA TYR A 29 2.70 18.66 -3.89
C TYR A 29 1.92 17.35 -3.69
N VAL A 30 2.13 16.68 -2.56
CA VAL A 30 1.45 15.41 -2.23
C VAL A 30 -0.04 15.68 -2.02
N GLN A 31 -0.40 16.69 -1.22
CA GLN A 31 -1.80 17.03 -1.00
C GLN A 31 -2.46 17.54 -2.29
N ARG A 32 -1.78 18.31 -3.15
CA ARG A 32 -2.35 18.72 -4.45
C ARG A 32 -2.75 17.54 -5.34
N ILE A 33 -1.91 16.50 -5.40
CA ILE A 33 -2.21 15.28 -6.17
C ILE A 33 -3.34 14.47 -5.49
N GLN A 34 -3.35 14.41 -4.17
CA GLN A 34 -4.39 13.76 -3.36
C GLN A 34 -5.76 14.45 -3.52
N ASP A 35 -5.80 15.78 -3.55
CA ASP A 35 -7.01 16.58 -3.76
C ASP A 35 -7.54 16.43 -5.18
N GLN A 36 -6.66 16.46 -6.19
CA GLN A 36 -7.04 16.23 -7.60
C GLN A 36 -7.61 14.83 -7.81
N ALA A 37 -7.00 13.79 -7.22
CA ALA A 37 -7.50 12.43 -7.25
C ALA A 37 -8.87 12.30 -6.57
N PHE A 38 -9.04 12.88 -5.38
CA PHE A 38 -10.35 12.88 -4.71
C PHE A 38 -11.43 13.61 -5.50
N PHE A 39 -11.12 14.76 -6.09
CA PHE A 39 -12.07 15.51 -6.92
C PHE A 39 -12.51 14.70 -8.16
N ALA A 40 -11.56 14.06 -8.85
CA ALA A 40 -11.88 13.20 -10.00
C ALA A 40 -12.76 11.99 -9.61
N LEU A 41 -12.52 11.37 -8.45
CA LEU A 41 -13.39 10.31 -7.93
C LEU A 41 -14.78 10.84 -7.53
N GLN A 42 -14.88 12.03 -6.94
CA GLN A 42 -16.16 12.64 -6.56
C GLN A 42 -17.04 12.98 -7.78
N GLU A 43 -16.45 13.51 -8.84
CA GLU A 43 -17.15 13.77 -10.12
C GLU A 43 -17.60 12.47 -10.81
N ALA A 44 -16.82 11.39 -10.71
CA ALA A 44 -17.11 10.09 -11.32
C ALA A 44 -18.13 9.24 -10.53
N GLU A 45 -18.15 9.36 -9.20
CA GLU A 45 -18.91 8.50 -8.28
C GLU A 45 -20.40 8.32 -8.64
N PRO A 46 -21.17 9.35 -9.05
CA PRO A 46 -22.58 9.19 -9.41
C PRO A 46 -22.83 8.20 -10.57
N THR A 47 -21.85 8.01 -11.45
CA THR A 47 -21.90 7.01 -12.52
C THR A 47 -21.20 5.72 -12.11
N ALA A 48 -20.04 5.82 -11.45
CA ALA A 48 -19.25 4.67 -11.02
C ALA A 48 -20.04 3.74 -10.09
N VAL A 49 -20.79 4.27 -9.12
CA VAL A 49 -21.63 3.49 -8.19
C VAL A 49 -22.67 2.63 -8.91
N LEU A 50 -23.21 3.11 -10.03
CA LEU A 50 -24.20 2.37 -10.84
C LEU A 50 -23.55 1.28 -11.70
N ILE A 51 -22.31 1.50 -12.15
CA ILE A 51 -21.55 0.53 -12.95
C ILE A 51 -21.05 -0.63 -12.08
N ARG A 52 -20.49 -0.35 -10.90
CA ARG A 52 -19.94 -1.38 -10.02
C ARG A 52 -21.00 -2.29 -9.39
N ASN A 53 -22.24 -1.81 -9.23
CA ASN A 53 -23.33 -2.55 -8.58
C ASN A 53 -22.97 -3.06 -7.15
N SER A 54 -21.99 -2.42 -6.51
CA SER A 54 -21.50 -2.68 -5.16
C SER A 54 -22.21 -1.79 -4.14
N THR A 55 -22.36 -2.30 -2.91
CA THR A 55 -22.96 -1.55 -1.80
C THR A 55 -22.01 -0.51 -1.19
N CYS A 56 -20.73 -0.50 -1.57
CA CYS A 56 -19.80 0.53 -1.13
C CYS A 56 -20.09 1.86 -1.84
N ARG A 57 -19.90 2.97 -1.11
CA ARG A 57 -19.96 4.35 -1.60
C ARG A 57 -18.68 5.08 -1.21
N LEU A 58 -18.29 6.08 -1.99
CA LEU A 58 -17.14 6.93 -1.68
C LEU A 58 -17.26 7.62 -0.30
N GLU A 59 -18.50 7.91 0.13
CA GLU A 59 -18.84 8.49 1.43
C GLU A 59 -18.85 7.47 2.59
N ASP A 60 -19.11 6.19 2.32
CA ASP A 60 -19.10 5.09 3.31
C ASP A 60 -17.72 4.39 3.41
N ALA A 61 -16.80 4.71 2.50
CA ALA A 61 -15.53 4.01 2.34
C ALA A 61 -14.58 4.21 3.53
N ALA A 62 -13.90 3.13 3.92
CA ALA A 62 -12.89 3.19 4.97
C ALA A 62 -11.67 4.03 4.57
N VAL A 63 -11.17 4.88 5.47
CA VAL A 63 -10.01 5.73 5.18
C VAL A 63 -8.71 5.06 5.69
N ARG A 64 -7.85 4.62 4.76
CA ARG A 64 -6.44 4.29 5.03
C ARG A 64 -5.64 5.58 5.17
N LYS A 65 -5.37 5.94 6.42
CA LYS A 65 -4.64 7.16 6.79
C LYS A 65 -3.12 6.97 6.73
N ASN A 66 -2.39 8.00 6.30
CA ASN A 66 -0.93 8.10 6.49
C ASN A 66 -0.55 7.84 7.97
N TRP A 67 0.50 7.05 8.22
CA TRP A 67 1.03 6.81 9.56
C TRP A 67 1.33 8.11 10.32
N GLU A 68 1.81 9.15 9.63
CA GLU A 68 2.14 10.44 10.23
C GLU A 68 0.93 11.14 10.87
N VAL A 69 -0.29 10.94 10.34
CA VAL A 69 -1.53 11.48 10.91
C VAL A 69 -2.23 10.54 11.90
N LEU A 70 -1.73 9.31 12.10
CA LEU A 70 -2.20 8.43 13.17
C LEU A 70 -1.77 8.96 14.54
N SER A 71 -2.70 8.96 15.49
CA SER A 71 -2.43 9.25 16.89
C SER A 71 -1.49 8.22 17.53
N GLY A 72 -0.89 8.61 18.66
CA GLY A 72 0.01 7.75 19.42
C GLY A 72 -0.64 6.45 19.90
N ASP A 73 -1.96 6.38 20.03
CA ASP A 73 -2.68 5.17 20.45
C ASP A 73 -3.12 4.30 19.27
N GLU A 74 -3.52 4.86 18.14
CA GLU A 74 -3.75 4.11 16.89
C GLU A 74 -2.46 3.40 16.41
N ARG A 75 -1.30 4.08 16.51
CA ARG A 75 0.00 3.46 16.21
C ARG A 75 0.32 2.30 17.15
N LYS A 76 0.02 2.43 18.46
CA LYS A 76 0.17 1.33 19.44
C LYS A 76 -0.81 0.19 19.16
N GLU A 77 -2.03 0.49 18.72
CA GLU A 77 -3.05 -0.49 18.38
C GLU A 77 -2.61 -1.36 17.19
N TYR A 78 -2.15 -0.73 16.12
CA TYR A 78 -1.57 -1.42 14.96
C TYR A 78 -0.39 -2.33 15.38
N ILE A 79 0.57 -1.79 16.13
CA ILE A 79 1.74 -2.55 16.63
C ILE A 79 1.30 -3.72 17.54
N ARG A 80 0.22 -3.58 18.31
CA ARG A 80 -0.34 -4.66 19.15
C ARG A 80 -0.94 -5.77 18.30
N ALA A 81 -1.67 -5.44 17.24
CA ALA A 81 -2.27 -6.42 16.33
C ALA A 81 -1.20 -7.17 15.52
N VAL A 82 -0.16 -6.49 15.05
CA VAL A 82 1.01 -7.13 14.42
C VAL A 82 1.71 -8.09 15.39
N LYS A 83 1.92 -7.68 16.65
CA LYS A 83 2.50 -8.56 17.69
C LYS A 83 1.62 -9.76 18.03
N CYS A 84 0.30 -9.65 17.88
CA CYS A 84 -0.61 -10.77 17.96
C CYS A 84 -0.40 -11.75 16.78
N LEU A 85 -0.33 -11.30 15.52
CA LEU A 85 -0.01 -12.21 14.40
C LEU A 85 1.39 -12.85 14.48
N LEU A 86 2.34 -12.18 15.15
CA LEU A 86 3.68 -12.71 15.47
C LEU A 86 3.70 -13.67 16.69
N SER A 87 2.57 -13.97 17.31
CA SER A 87 2.47 -14.89 18.46
C SER A 87 1.27 -15.87 18.40
N SER A 88 0.26 -15.61 17.58
CA SER A 88 -0.79 -16.56 17.22
C SER A 88 -0.23 -17.71 16.37
N PRO A 89 -0.61 -18.98 16.60
CA PRO A 89 -0.13 -20.11 15.80
C PRO A 89 -0.46 -20.01 14.31
N ALA A 90 0.45 -20.53 13.47
CA ALA A 90 0.25 -20.66 12.02
C ALA A 90 -1.01 -21.46 11.65
N LYS A 91 -1.59 -21.18 10.48
CA LYS A 91 -2.76 -21.86 9.90
C LYS A 91 -2.48 -22.53 8.55
N THR A 92 -1.33 -22.32 7.93
CA THR A 92 -0.95 -23.08 6.71
C THR A 92 -0.97 -24.57 7.02
N ASP A 93 -1.49 -25.38 6.09
CA ASP A 93 -1.49 -26.85 6.24
C ASP A 93 -0.07 -27.38 6.49
N PRO A 94 0.20 -28.07 7.61
CA PRO A 94 1.49 -28.66 7.90
C PRO A 94 2.02 -29.63 6.81
N ALA A 95 1.14 -30.21 5.99
CA ALA A 95 1.54 -31.06 4.86
C ALA A 95 2.26 -30.29 3.73
N LEU A 96 2.21 -28.95 3.73
CA LEU A 96 2.91 -28.09 2.77
C LEU A 96 4.36 -27.76 3.19
N ASP A 97 4.80 -28.19 4.39
CA ASP A 97 6.12 -27.96 5.00
C ASP A 97 6.68 -26.53 4.82
N THR A 98 5.83 -25.52 5.02
CA THR A 98 6.13 -24.12 4.72
C THR A 98 7.05 -23.41 5.72
N GLY A 99 7.59 -24.16 6.69
CA GLY A 99 8.44 -23.62 7.77
C GLY A 99 7.71 -22.76 8.82
N ALA A 100 6.52 -22.24 8.51
CA ALA A 100 5.74 -21.35 9.36
C ALA A 100 5.38 -21.95 10.73
N ARG A 101 5.34 -21.10 11.76
CA ARG A 101 5.00 -21.42 13.16
C ARG A 101 4.00 -20.41 13.74
N VAL A 102 4.05 -19.14 13.32
CA VAL A 102 3.08 -18.09 13.69
C VAL A 102 2.33 -17.52 12.49
N ARG A 103 1.17 -16.88 12.70
CA ARG A 103 0.30 -16.36 11.63
C ARG A 103 1.02 -15.46 10.64
N HIS A 104 1.92 -14.61 11.11
CA HIS A 104 2.72 -13.72 10.26
C HIS A 104 3.62 -14.49 9.27
N GLU A 105 4.05 -15.71 9.61
CA GLU A 105 4.87 -16.56 8.74
C GLU A 105 4.04 -17.30 7.68
N ASP A 106 2.72 -17.48 7.87
CA ASP A 106 1.83 -17.96 6.79
C ASP A 106 1.81 -16.97 5.61
N PHE A 107 1.76 -15.67 5.93
CA PHE A 107 1.88 -14.58 4.95
C PHE A 107 3.26 -14.58 4.29
N ALA A 108 4.33 -14.77 5.06
CA ALA A 108 5.67 -14.88 4.50
C ALA A 108 5.81 -16.06 3.54
N ALA A 109 5.33 -17.25 3.93
CA ALA A 109 5.32 -18.43 3.08
C ALA A 109 4.53 -18.21 1.78
N GLN A 110 3.38 -17.53 1.85
CA GLN A 110 2.55 -17.22 0.67
C GLN A 110 3.32 -16.37 -0.35
N HIS A 111 3.98 -15.32 0.11
CA HIS A 111 4.77 -14.40 -0.74
C HIS A 111 6.02 -15.08 -1.30
N ILE A 112 6.78 -15.80 -0.45
CA ILE A 112 7.95 -16.58 -0.85
C ILE A 112 7.58 -17.64 -1.90
N ASN A 113 6.38 -18.22 -1.82
CA ASN A 113 5.92 -19.23 -2.77
C ASN A 113 5.73 -18.64 -4.18
N GLN A 114 4.90 -17.59 -4.29
CA GLN A 114 4.46 -17.00 -5.57
C GLN A 114 5.37 -15.91 -6.14
N THR A 115 6.49 -15.56 -5.51
CA THR A 115 7.34 -14.39 -5.85
C THR A 115 7.58 -14.16 -7.36
N LEU A 116 7.87 -15.22 -8.13
CA LEU A 116 8.19 -15.17 -9.57
C LEU A 116 6.96 -15.12 -10.50
N GLU A 117 5.76 -15.15 -9.93
CA GLU A 117 4.47 -15.08 -10.61
C GLU A 117 3.75 -13.76 -10.30
N VAL A 118 4.29 -12.93 -9.39
CA VAL A 118 3.62 -11.74 -8.82
C VAL A 118 4.49 -10.48 -8.79
N HIS A 119 5.71 -10.50 -9.33
CA HIS A 119 6.59 -9.32 -9.47
C HIS A 119 7.02 -9.15 -10.92
N VAL A 120 7.09 -7.91 -11.41
CA VAL A 120 7.37 -7.60 -12.83
C VAL A 120 6.44 -8.42 -13.78
N THR A 121 5.17 -8.50 -13.39
CA THR A 121 4.09 -9.30 -14.00
C THR A 121 2.79 -8.49 -14.03
N GLY A 122 1.85 -8.87 -14.91
CA GLY A 122 0.60 -8.10 -15.08
C GLY A 122 -0.42 -8.20 -13.95
N ASN A 123 -0.18 -9.06 -12.98
CA ASN A 123 -0.93 -9.16 -11.72
C ASN A 123 -0.25 -8.46 -10.53
N PHE A 124 0.94 -7.86 -10.68
CA PHE A 124 1.73 -7.34 -9.55
C PHE A 124 0.91 -6.43 -8.62
N LEU A 125 0.21 -5.45 -9.18
CA LEU A 125 -0.56 -4.45 -8.42
C LEU A 125 -1.82 -5.06 -7.77
N SER A 126 -2.59 -5.86 -8.51
CA SER A 126 -3.83 -6.47 -8.03
C SER A 126 -3.57 -7.56 -6.98
N TRP A 127 -2.51 -8.36 -7.16
CA TRP A 127 -2.08 -9.36 -6.17
C TRP A 127 -1.61 -8.69 -4.87
N HIS A 128 -0.75 -7.67 -4.95
CA HIS A 128 -0.25 -6.97 -3.75
C HIS A 128 -1.37 -6.24 -3.01
N ARG A 129 -2.30 -5.57 -3.72
CA ARG A 129 -3.53 -4.99 -3.13
C ARG A 129 -4.33 -6.02 -2.35
N HIS A 130 -4.56 -7.19 -2.94
CA HIS A 130 -5.35 -8.27 -2.31
C HIS A 130 -4.62 -8.90 -1.12
N TYR A 131 -3.31 -9.07 -1.24
CA TYR A 131 -2.44 -9.60 -0.21
C TYR A 131 -2.41 -8.69 1.05
N ILE A 132 -2.22 -7.37 0.89
CA ILE A 132 -2.25 -6.45 2.04
C ILE A 132 -3.66 -6.31 2.62
N TRP A 133 -4.73 -6.33 1.80
CA TRP A 133 -6.10 -6.39 2.32
C TRP A 133 -6.35 -7.68 3.13
N SER A 134 -5.82 -8.82 2.70
CA SER A 134 -5.92 -10.08 3.45
C SER A 134 -5.19 -10.00 4.80
N TYR A 135 -4.05 -9.33 4.87
CA TYR A 135 -3.35 -9.05 6.13
C TYR A 135 -4.12 -8.09 7.03
N GLU A 136 -4.75 -7.06 6.46
CA GLU A 136 -5.67 -6.19 7.19
C GLU A 136 -6.83 -7.01 7.81
N LYS A 137 -7.47 -7.89 7.04
CA LYS A 137 -8.52 -8.77 7.56
C LYS A 137 -8.02 -9.70 8.66
N ALA A 138 -6.78 -10.21 8.59
CA ALA A 138 -6.18 -10.99 9.67
C ALA A 138 -5.97 -10.14 10.95
N LEU A 139 -5.38 -8.93 10.84
CA LEU A 139 -5.21 -8.02 11.97
C LEU A 139 -6.54 -7.69 12.66
N ARG A 140 -7.60 -7.46 11.87
CA ARG A 140 -8.92 -7.06 12.38
C ARG A 140 -9.70 -8.24 12.95
N ASN A 141 -9.81 -9.34 12.21
CA ASN A 141 -10.66 -10.48 12.56
C ASN A 141 -10.00 -11.43 13.58
N GLU A 142 -8.66 -11.55 13.59
CA GLU A 142 -7.94 -12.46 14.48
C GLU A 142 -7.32 -11.75 15.69
N CYS A 143 -6.94 -10.48 15.54
CA CYS A 143 -6.19 -9.71 16.53
C CYS A 143 -6.90 -8.45 17.04
N GLY A 144 -8.17 -8.25 16.67
CA GLY A 144 -9.02 -7.18 17.23
C GLY A 144 -8.61 -5.76 16.83
N TYR A 145 -7.89 -5.59 15.72
CA TYR A 145 -7.59 -4.27 15.17
C TYR A 145 -8.87 -3.59 14.66
N THR A 146 -9.09 -2.33 15.03
CA THR A 146 -10.27 -1.57 14.61
C THR A 146 -10.02 -0.74 13.35
N GLY A 147 -8.78 -0.26 13.18
CA GLY A 147 -8.31 0.56 12.06
C GLY A 147 -8.04 -0.17 10.74
N TYR A 148 -7.26 0.48 9.87
CA TYR A 148 -6.95 0.11 8.49
C TYR A 148 -5.45 0.30 8.22
N LEU A 149 -4.88 -0.38 7.21
CA LEU A 149 -3.42 -0.38 7.02
C LEU A 149 -2.83 1.02 6.73
N PRO A 150 -1.80 1.46 7.47
CA PRO A 150 -1.14 2.75 7.26
C PRO A 150 0.15 2.66 6.42
N PRO A 151 0.41 3.63 5.50
CA PRO A 151 1.69 3.77 4.78
C PRO A 151 2.94 4.10 5.66
N LEU A 152 4.07 3.36 5.55
CA LEU A 152 5.40 3.57 6.20
C LEU A 152 6.49 2.50 5.82
N GLN A 153 7.53 2.31 6.65
CA GLN A 153 8.85 1.61 6.53
C GLN A 153 9.29 1.12 7.96
N ASP A 154 10.26 0.23 8.29
CA ASP A 154 11.46 -0.40 7.68
C ASP A 154 11.82 -1.85 8.22
N GLY A 155 12.78 -2.66 7.66
CA GLY A 155 13.28 -3.99 8.19
C GLY A 155 14.12 -4.97 7.28
N MET A 156 14.50 -6.16 7.82
CA MET A 156 15.30 -7.32 7.26
C MET A 156 14.85 -8.67 7.93
N ILE A 157 15.32 -9.93 7.77
CA ILE A 157 16.43 -10.66 7.08
C ILE A 157 15.81 -11.81 6.18
N GLY A 158 16.51 -12.33 5.16
CA GLY A 158 15.99 -13.28 4.15
C GLY A 158 16.79 -14.58 3.89
N VAL A 159 16.30 -15.43 2.97
CA VAL A 159 16.78 -16.81 2.74
C VAL A 159 16.99 -17.13 1.25
N GLY A 160 18.15 -17.72 0.91
CA GLY A 160 18.51 -18.07 -0.47
C GLY A 160 17.62 -19.13 -1.14
N VAL A 161 17.56 -19.10 -2.48
CA VAL A 161 16.58 -19.80 -3.34
C VAL A 161 16.50 -21.33 -3.20
N ALA A 162 17.49 -22.00 -2.60
CA ALA A 162 17.46 -23.44 -2.38
C ALA A 162 16.86 -23.77 -1.00
N ASN A 163 15.68 -24.42 -1.01
CA ASN A 163 14.85 -24.72 0.17
C ASN A 163 14.23 -23.45 0.82
N LYS A 164 13.65 -22.57 -0.02
CA LYS A 164 13.12 -21.23 0.35
C LYS A 164 12.08 -21.20 1.49
N LEU A 165 11.43 -22.33 1.81
CA LEU A 165 10.40 -22.43 2.86
C LEU A 165 10.85 -23.17 4.14
N ARG A 166 12.12 -23.60 4.27
CA ARG A 166 12.55 -24.32 5.49
C ARG A 166 12.53 -23.41 6.72
N TYR A 167 12.18 -23.96 7.88
CA TYR A 167 12.27 -23.25 9.16
C TYR A 167 13.71 -22.80 9.45
N ASN A 168 13.90 -21.49 9.65
CA ASN A 168 15.21 -20.86 9.81
C ASN A 168 15.08 -19.65 10.77
N PRO A 169 15.01 -19.85 12.09
CA PRO A 169 14.77 -18.77 13.05
C PRO A 169 15.98 -17.86 13.22
N HIS A 170 15.79 -16.55 13.04
CA HIS A 170 16.83 -15.53 13.13
C HIS A 170 16.22 -14.15 13.45
N CYS A 171 17.06 -13.14 13.72
CA CYS A 171 16.59 -11.78 14.05
C CYS A 171 16.34 -10.93 12.79
N VAL A 172 15.23 -10.20 12.78
CA VAL A 172 15.01 -9.02 11.92
C VAL A 172 16.05 -7.94 12.27
N SER A 173 16.92 -7.57 11.33
CA SER A 173 17.80 -6.39 11.41
C SER A 173 17.30 -5.23 10.52
N ARG A 174 18.06 -4.13 10.40
CA ARG A 174 17.83 -2.92 9.55
C ARG A 174 19.19 -2.31 9.15
N ASP A 175 19.26 -1.61 8.01
CA ASP A 175 20.39 -0.72 7.67
C ASP A 175 19.91 0.49 6.85
N LEU A 176 19.42 1.52 7.54
CA LEU A 176 18.51 2.51 6.96
C LEU A 176 19.22 3.56 6.08
N SER A 177 18.92 3.56 4.78
CA SER A 177 19.53 4.46 3.81
C SER A 177 18.69 5.71 3.55
N SER A 178 18.86 6.71 4.42
CA SER A 178 18.34 8.08 4.20
C SER A 178 18.94 8.75 2.96
N TRP A 179 20.16 8.37 2.58
CA TRP A 179 20.79 8.78 1.32
C TRP A 179 20.00 8.29 0.10
N LEU A 180 19.55 7.02 0.09
CA LEU A 180 18.72 6.49 -0.99
C LEU A 180 17.31 7.10 -0.97
N ALA A 181 16.69 7.18 0.22
CA ALA A 181 15.35 7.75 0.39
C ALA A 181 15.24 9.15 -0.25
N THR A 182 16.23 10.02 0.00
CA THR A 182 16.31 11.38 -0.55
C THR A 182 16.62 11.45 -2.06
N ARG A 183 16.79 10.32 -2.76
CA ARG A 183 16.90 10.24 -4.23
C ARG A 183 15.70 9.58 -4.92
N ILE A 184 15.02 8.66 -4.24
CA ILE A 184 13.86 7.95 -4.80
C ILE A 184 12.52 8.62 -4.45
N TYR A 185 12.41 9.22 -3.27
CA TYR A 185 11.19 9.89 -2.79
C TYR A 185 11.29 11.39 -3.02
N THR A 186 11.11 11.80 -4.28
CA THR A 186 11.17 13.20 -4.72
C THR A 186 9.84 13.66 -5.32
N GLU A 187 9.60 14.97 -5.35
CA GLU A 187 8.46 15.57 -6.07
C GLU A 187 8.45 15.10 -7.53
N GLU A 188 9.62 15.06 -8.19
CA GLU A 188 9.75 14.55 -9.55
C GLU A 188 9.34 13.08 -9.68
N ALA A 189 9.70 12.22 -8.73
CA ALA A 189 9.35 10.80 -8.76
C ALA A 189 7.84 10.58 -8.61
N LEU A 190 7.15 11.31 -7.73
CA LEU A 190 5.69 11.22 -7.62
C LEU A 190 5.00 11.77 -8.87
N LEU A 191 5.42 12.93 -9.38
CA LEU A 191 4.80 13.53 -10.57
C LEU A 191 5.00 12.67 -11.84
N ASN A 192 6.16 12.00 -11.97
CA ASN A 192 6.42 11.02 -13.03
C ASN A 192 5.54 9.74 -12.88
N LEU A 193 5.04 9.44 -11.69
CA LEU A 193 4.10 8.33 -11.44
C LEU A 193 2.64 8.73 -11.59
N THR A 194 2.28 10.00 -11.38
CA THR A 194 0.86 10.38 -11.22
C THR A 194 0.26 11.30 -12.26
N ILE A 195 1.02 12.19 -12.94
CA ILE A 195 0.42 13.21 -13.86
C ILE A 195 1.29 13.64 -15.06
N ARG A 196 2.38 12.94 -15.38
CA ARG A 196 3.27 13.27 -16.51
C ARG A 196 3.20 12.20 -17.59
N GLU A 197 3.86 12.42 -18.74
CA GLU A 197 3.98 11.52 -19.89
C GLU A 197 4.25 10.03 -19.52
N THR A 198 5.04 9.77 -18.47
CA THR A 198 5.32 8.40 -17.98
C THR A 198 4.17 7.73 -17.21
N ALA A 199 3.05 8.43 -17.03
CA ALA A 199 1.83 7.97 -16.38
C ALA A 199 0.63 7.86 -17.35
N GLU A 200 0.82 8.09 -18.67
CA GLU A 200 -0.27 8.05 -19.66
C GLU A 200 -0.97 6.68 -19.76
N ASP A 201 -0.28 5.58 -19.45
CA ASP A 201 -0.87 4.25 -19.36
C ASP A 201 -0.32 3.42 -18.18
N ILE A 202 -0.97 2.28 -17.93
CA ILE A 202 -0.60 1.34 -16.85
C ILE A 202 0.80 0.74 -17.03
N ALA A 203 1.30 0.63 -18.26
CA ALA A 203 2.63 0.09 -18.56
C ALA A 203 3.73 1.09 -18.21
N GLY A 204 3.52 2.38 -18.52
CA GLY A 204 4.36 3.49 -18.09
C GLY A 204 4.40 3.59 -16.56
N PHE A 205 3.23 3.58 -15.93
CA PHE A 205 3.09 3.58 -14.47
C PHE A 205 3.89 2.43 -13.82
N GLN A 206 3.63 1.18 -14.21
CA GLN A 206 4.34 0.00 -13.71
C GLN A 206 5.85 0.08 -13.96
N THR A 207 6.28 0.50 -15.15
CA THR A 207 7.70 0.62 -15.49
C THR A 207 8.40 1.65 -14.59
N ARG A 208 7.77 2.80 -14.34
CA ARG A 208 8.32 3.84 -13.46
C ARG A 208 8.34 3.40 -11.99
N LEU A 209 7.33 2.66 -11.55
CA LEU A 209 7.15 2.14 -10.19
C LEU A 209 8.20 1.08 -9.82
N GLU A 210 8.44 0.13 -10.73
CA GLU A 210 9.38 -0.99 -10.55
C GLU A 210 10.83 -0.59 -10.89
N SER A 211 11.05 -0.08 -12.10
CA SER A 211 12.39 -0.02 -12.73
C SER A 211 13.11 1.33 -12.58
N GLY A 212 12.41 2.40 -12.20
CA GLY A 212 13.04 3.67 -11.83
C GLY A 212 13.54 4.50 -13.01
N SER A 213 14.78 4.98 -12.92
CA SER A 213 15.39 5.85 -13.94
C SER A 213 16.90 5.87 -13.84
N GLY A 214 17.58 5.28 -14.84
CA GLY A 214 19.02 5.33 -15.00
C GLY A 214 19.78 4.63 -13.87
N VAL A 215 20.21 5.41 -12.87
CA VAL A 215 21.09 4.96 -11.77
C VAL A 215 20.30 4.52 -10.53
N PHE A 216 19.04 4.95 -10.40
CA PHE A 216 18.21 4.68 -9.21
C PHE A 216 17.05 3.72 -9.53
N PRO A 217 16.70 2.81 -8.59
CA PRO A 217 15.57 1.89 -8.72
C PRO A 217 14.22 2.63 -8.72
N GLY A 218 13.14 1.93 -9.07
CA GLY A 218 11.78 2.44 -8.91
C GLY A 218 11.40 2.66 -7.45
N VAL A 219 10.31 3.37 -7.18
CA VAL A 219 9.93 3.71 -5.79
C VAL A 219 9.47 2.49 -4.97
N HIS A 220 9.06 1.40 -5.63
CA HIS A 220 8.85 0.09 -4.99
C HIS A 220 10.20 -0.53 -4.59
N SER A 221 10.98 -0.99 -5.57
CA SER A 221 12.27 -1.66 -5.32
C SER A 221 13.26 -0.80 -4.52
N GLY A 222 13.24 0.51 -4.72
CA GLY A 222 13.99 1.49 -3.92
C GLY A 222 13.44 1.65 -2.51
N GLY A 223 12.12 1.63 -2.33
CA GLY A 223 11.48 1.72 -1.03
C GLY A 223 11.79 0.52 -0.14
N HIS A 224 11.82 -0.68 -0.73
CA HIS A 224 12.40 -1.90 -0.16
C HIS A 224 13.90 -1.71 0.20
N GLN A 225 14.71 -1.16 -0.71
CA GLN A 225 16.15 -0.93 -0.51
C GLN A 225 16.52 0.16 0.50
N THR A 226 15.65 1.15 0.74
CA THR A 226 15.85 2.18 1.79
C THR A 226 15.87 1.56 3.19
N LEU A 227 15.14 0.45 3.37
CA LEU A 227 15.12 -0.32 4.61
C LEU A 227 16.35 -1.24 4.73
N SER A 228 16.87 -1.58 3.55
CA SER A 228 18.02 -2.42 3.26
C SER A 228 17.83 -3.89 3.64
N GLY A 229 18.89 -4.66 3.39
CA GLY A 229 19.09 -6.02 3.85
C GLY A 229 18.11 -7.05 3.32
N SER A 230 16.88 -7.07 3.85
CA SER A 230 15.91 -8.07 3.41
C SER A 230 14.44 -7.67 3.43
N ASN A 231 14.01 -6.47 3.83
CA ASN A 231 12.89 -5.93 3.03
C ASN A 231 13.37 -5.72 1.57
N SER A 232 14.69 -5.56 1.35
CA SER A 232 15.36 -5.78 0.05
C SER A 232 15.33 -7.22 -0.52
N ASP A 233 14.86 -8.24 0.22
CA ASP A 233 14.82 -9.63 -0.28
C ASP A 233 13.50 -9.87 -1.00
N LEU A 234 13.58 -10.03 -2.31
CA LEU A 234 12.43 -10.14 -3.21
C LEU A 234 11.45 -11.26 -2.81
N TYR A 235 11.92 -12.33 -2.18
CA TYR A 235 11.06 -13.46 -1.79
C TYR A 235 10.50 -13.27 -0.39
N SER A 236 11.36 -12.92 0.56
CA SER A 236 11.11 -13.06 1.99
C SER A 236 10.92 -11.75 2.73
N GLY A 237 11.04 -10.58 2.08
CA GLY A 237 10.98 -9.28 2.74
C GLY A 237 9.70 -8.89 3.45
N VAL A 238 8.65 -9.69 3.29
CA VAL A 238 7.41 -9.61 4.05
C VAL A 238 7.48 -10.21 5.47
N VAL A 239 8.57 -10.88 5.84
CA VAL A 239 8.85 -11.22 7.25
C VAL A 239 9.04 -9.96 8.10
N ASP A 240 9.43 -8.85 7.47
CA ASP A 240 9.42 -7.54 8.09
C ASP A 240 7.99 -6.94 8.09
N PRO A 241 7.41 -6.61 9.27
CA PRO A 241 6.12 -5.96 9.36
C PRO A 241 6.00 -4.64 8.59
N ALA A 242 7.10 -3.97 8.23
CA ALA A 242 7.02 -2.77 7.42
C ALA A 242 6.73 -3.00 5.94
N PHE A 243 6.83 -4.22 5.42
CA PHE A 243 6.40 -4.57 4.07
C PHE A 243 4.96 -4.12 3.78
N TYR A 244 4.04 -4.42 4.70
CA TYR A 244 2.61 -4.10 4.57
C TYR A 244 2.36 -2.59 4.58
N LEU A 245 3.20 -1.84 5.29
CA LEU A 245 3.17 -0.38 5.32
C LEU A 245 3.78 0.21 4.04
N HIS A 246 4.85 -0.39 3.49
CA HIS A 246 5.40 0.04 2.20
C HIS A 246 4.42 -0.24 1.06
N HIS A 247 3.85 -1.45 0.99
CA HIS A 247 2.85 -1.81 -0.02
C HIS A 247 1.53 -1.06 0.14
N SER A 248 1.18 -0.60 1.35
CA SER A 248 0.08 0.37 1.53
C SER A 248 0.36 1.73 0.89
N MET A 249 1.63 2.13 0.75
CA MET A 249 2.02 3.31 -0.03
C MET A 249 2.02 3.04 -1.54
N VAL A 250 2.47 1.85 -1.96
CA VAL A 250 2.41 1.43 -3.38
C VAL A 250 0.95 1.41 -3.87
N ASP A 251 0.05 0.82 -3.08
CA ASP A 251 -1.39 0.80 -3.36
C ASP A 251 -2.00 2.22 -3.35
N ARG A 252 -1.56 3.11 -2.44
CA ARG A 252 -1.97 4.53 -2.46
C ARG A 252 -1.54 5.23 -3.75
N VAL A 253 -0.29 5.05 -4.19
CA VAL A 253 0.22 5.72 -5.41
C VAL A 253 -0.46 5.17 -6.66
N TRP A 254 -0.78 3.87 -6.69
CA TRP A 254 -1.61 3.29 -7.75
C TRP A 254 -3.05 3.82 -7.72
N TRP A 255 -3.69 3.88 -6.55
CA TRP A 255 -5.03 4.45 -6.38
C TRP A 255 -5.09 5.93 -6.80
N LEU A 256 -4.08 6.74 -6.47
CA LEU A 256 -3.95 8.12 -6.96
C LEU A 256 -3.87 8.17 -8.49
N TRP A 257 -3.05 7.32 -9.11
CA TRP A 257 -2.93 7.23 -10.55
C TRP A 257 -4.26 6.80 -11.21
N GLN A 258 -4.93 5.77 -10.69
CA GLN A 258 -6.23 5.29 -11.17
C GLN A 258 -7.31 6.37 -11.10
N ALA A 259 -7.35 7.14 -10.02
CA ALA A 259 -8.28 8.25 -9.84
C ALA A 259 -8.08 9.38 -10.87
N LEU A 260 -6.82 9.59 -11.30
CA LEU A 260 -6.46 10.64 -12.27
C LEU A 260 -6.58 10.16 -13.74
N HIS A 261 -6.55 8.85 -13.98
CA HIS A 261 -6.62 8.21 -15.31
C HIS A 261 -7.79 7.22 -15.36
N LEU A 262 -9.01 7.73 -15.23
CA LEU A 262 -10.23 6.91 -15.10
C LEU A 262 -10.50 5.97 -16.30
N ASP A 263 -10.01 6.31 -17.50
CA ASP A 263 -10.05 5.45 -18.69
C ASP A 263 -9.04 4.28 -18.61
N GLN A 264 -7.88 4.50 -17.98
CA GLN A 264 -6.86 3.47 -17.72
C GLN A 264 -7.07 2.73 -16.39
N ALA A 265 -7.95 3.22 -15.51
CA ALA A 265 -8.13 2.69 -14.15
C ALA A 265 -8.52 1.20 -14.10
N LYS A 266 -9.02 0.63 -15.20
CA LYS A 266 -9.39 -0.81 -15.33
C LYS A 266 -8.50 -1.59 -16.32
N THR A 267 -7.39 -1.02 -16.78
CA THR A 267 -6.45 -1.69 -17.68
C THR A 267 -5.32 -2.38 -16.91
N ILE A 268 -4.64 -3.33 -17.57
CA ILE A 268 -3.44 -4.02 -17.07
C ILE A 268 -2.43 -4.17 -18.22
N SER A 269 -1.14 -4.25 -17.88
CA SER A 269 -0.06 -4.56 -18.81
C SER A 269 0.89 -5.60 -18.20
N GLY A 270 1.67 -6.28 -19.03
CA GLY A 270 2.63 -7.30 -18.61
C GLY A 270 2.16 -8.75 -18.83
N THR A 271 3.00 -9.69 -18.41
CA THR A 271 2.85 -11.13 -18.63
C THR A 271 2.70 -11.90 -17.32
N ILE A 272 2.42 -13.21 -17.40
CA ILE A 272 2.20 -14.07 -16.22
C ILE A 272 3.48 -14.70 -15.64
N THR A 273 4.67 -14.24 -16.06
CA THR A 273 5.98 -14.69 -15.56
C THR A 273 6.92 -13.51 -15.31
N PHE A 274 7.72 -13.57 -14.24
CA PHE A 274 8.66 -12.51 -13.82
C PHE A 274 9.47 -11.95 -15.00
N GLY A 275 9.25 -10.68 -15.36
CA GLY A 275 9.98 -10.03 -16.45
C GLY A 275 9.88 -10.73 -17.80
N ASN A 276 8.78 -11.48 -18.02
CA ASN A 276 8.55 -12.37 -19.15
C ASN A 276 9.61 -13.49 -19.30
N ARG A 277 10.06 -14.09 -18.18
CA ARG A 277 11.09 -15.14 -18.14
C ARG A 277 10.63 -16.36 -17.32
N PRO A 278 10.43 -17.56 -17.92
CA PRO A 278 10.42 -17.80 -19.37
C PRO A 278 9.29 -17.02 -20.07
N PRO A 279 9.37 -16.80 -21.40
CA PRO A 279 8.32 -16.11 -22.13
C PRO A 279 6.94 -16.75 -21.94
N SER A 280 5.95 -15.95 -21.62
CA SER A 280 4.57 -16.37 -21.37
C SER A 280 3.58 -15.43 -22.08
N ARG A 281 2.28 -15.71 -21.93
CA ARG A 281 1.22 -14.84 -22.46
C ARG A 281 1.06 -13.57 -21.60
N ASN A 282 0.43 -12.56 -22.19
CA ASN A 282 -0.08 -11.43 -21.43
C ASN A 282 -1.06 -11.89 -20.34
N ALA A 283 -1.11 -11.14 -19.24
CA ALA A 283 -2.16 -11.29 -18.24
C ALA A 283 -3.52 -10.82 -18.79
N THR A 284 -4.62 -11.35 -18.25
CA THR A 284 -6.00 -10.94 -18.57
C THR A 284 -6.78 -10.61 -17.31
N LEU A 285 -7.89 -9.86 -17.43
CA LEU A 285 -8.72 -9.52 -16.27
C LEU A 285 -9.35 -10.75 -15.60
N ASP A 286 -9.54 -11.84 -16.35
CA ASP A 286 -10.07 -13.12 -15.87
C ASP A 286 -9.01 -14.00 -15.18
N ASP A 287 -7.73 -13.62 -15.19
CA ASP A 287 -6.68 -14.41 -14.57
C ASP A 287 -6.90 -14.52 -13.05
N PRO A 288 -6.75 -15.73 -12.47
CA PRO A 288 -7.07 -15.96 -11.08
C PRO A 288 -6.02 -15.37 -10.14
N ILE A 289 -6.49 -14.82 -9.03
CA ILE A 289 -5.68 -14.48 -7.86
C ILE A 289 -6.07 -15.46 -6.75
N GLU A 290 -5.08 -16.23 -6.29
CA GLU A 290 -5.23 -17.29 -5.30
C GLU A 290 -4.14 -17.14 -4.23
N LEU A 291 -4.54 -17.18 -2.96
CA LEU A 291 -3.64 -17.11 -1.79
C LEU A 291 -3.74 -18.42 -0.99
N PRO A 292 -3.27 -19.56 -1.55
CA PRO A 292 -3.53 -20.91 -1.02
C PRO A 292 -3.11 -21.17 0.43
N PHE A 293 -2.10 -20.46 0.96
CA PHE A 293 -1.63 -20.64 2.34
C PHE A 293 -2.39 -19.77 3.35
N LEU A 294 -3.21 -18.83 2.87
CA LEU A 294 -3.95 -17.87 3.69
C LEU A 294 -5.44 -18.21 3.86
N GLY A 295 -5.97 -19.15 3.08
CA GLY A 295 -7.38 -19.55 3.14
C GLY A 295 -8.36 -18.46 2.65
N VAL A 296 -7.89 -17.57 1.77
CA VAL A 296 -8.69 -16.50 1.16
C VAL A 296 -9.40 -17.04 -0.09
N GLU A 297 -10.63 -16.56 -0.33
CA GLU A 297 -11.43 -16.96 -1.49
C GLU A 297 -10.77 -16.58 -2.82
N ARG A 298 -10.81 -17.49 -3.80
CA ARG A 298 -10.30 -17.27 -5.17
C ARG A 298 -11.07 -16.14 -5.84
N THR A 299 -10.34 -15.23 -6.47
CA THR A 299 -10.91 -14.11 -7.25
C THR A 299 -10.15 -13.95 -8.57
N THR A 300 -10.42 -12.88 -9.33
CA THR A 300 -9.74 -12.56 -10.60
C THR A 300 -9.05 -11.19 -10.53
N ILE A 301 -8.13 -10.89 -11.45
CA ILE A 301 -7.48 -9.58 -11.53
C ILE A 301 -8.49 -8.43 -11.65
N GLY A 302 -9.52 -8.58 -12.50
CA GLY A 302 -10.53 -7.54 -12.74
C GLY A 302 -11.30 -7.14 -11.49
N ASN A 303 -11.68 -8.12 -10.65
CA ASN A 303 -12.40 -7.92 -9.39
C ASN A 303 -11.59 -7.18 -8.30
N LEU A 304 -10.33 -6.80 -8.59
CA LEU A 304 -9.42 -6.17 -7.64
C LEU A 304 -8.92 -4.79 -8.11
N LEU A 305 -9.42 -4.30 -9.25
CA LEU A 305 -9.00 -3.01 -9.82
C LEU A 305 -9.74 -1.80 -9.23
N ASP A 306 -10.69 -1.96 -8.32
CA ASP A 306 -11.41 -0.85 -7.67
C ASP A 306 -11.41 -1.00 -6.15
N THR A 307 -10.94 0.01 -5.40
CA THR A 307 -10.98 -0.04 -3.93
C THR A 307 -12.38 0.15 -3.36
N LEU A 308 -13.38 0.43 -4.19
CA LEU A 308 -14.81 0.55 -3.85
C LEU A 308 -15.66 -0.62 -4.40
N ASP A 309 -15.05 -1.67 -4.96
CA ASP A 309 -15.76 -2.82 -5.54
C ASP A 309 -15.20 -4.18 -5.09
N GLY A 310 -15.92 -5.25 -5.41
CA GLY A 310 -15.55 -6.62 -5.10
C GLY A 310 -15.37 -6.83 -3.59
N PRO A 311 -14.19 -7.28 -3.11
CA PRO A 311 -13.91 -7.45 -1.69
C PRO A 311 -13.56 -6.13 -0.95
N TYR A 312 -13.52 -4.99 -1.65
CA TYR A 312 -12.98 -3.73 -1.14
C TYR A 312 -14.06 -2.67 -0.86
N CYS A 313 -13.77 -1.80 0.11
CA CYS A 313 -14.52 -0.57 0.35
C CYS A 313 -13.65 0.43 1.15
N TYR A 314 -12.64 1.01 0.48
CA TYR A 314 -11.69 1.93 1.10
C TYR A 314 -11.12 2.99 0.13
N VAL A 315 -10.57 4.05 0.72
CA VAL A 315 -9.86 5.17 0.08
C VAL A 315 -8.61 5.54 0.90
N TYR A 316 -7.78 6.45 0.39
CA TYR A 316 -6.57 6.92 1.07
C TYR A 316 -6.63 8.40 1.46
N ALA A 317 -6.00 8.75 2.59
CA ALA A 317 -5.74 10.14 3.03
C ALA A 317 -4.34 10.27 3.67
#